data_AF-A0A1F4CM77-F1
#
_entry.id   AF-A0A1F4CM77-F1
#
_cell.length_a   1.000
_cell.length_b   1.000
_cell.length_c   1.000
_cell.angle_alpha   90.00
_cell.angle_beta   90.00
_cell.angle_gamma   90.00
#
_symmetry.space_group_name_H-M   'P 1'
#
loop_
_entity.id
_entity.type
_entity.pdbx_description
1 polymer ?
#
loop_
_entity_poly.entity_id
_entity_poly.type
_entity_poly.pdbx_seq_one_letter_code
_entity_poly.pdbx_strand_id
1 'polypeptide(L)'
;MLREELKPNAVIEGPFFPEPVQVVVMVPLGGAIKLVGKGEKTNQSYDPVLTDDQISPLAASPETEPYGGDPARFRLGIGAQRLGLAYEYDP
;
A
#
# COMPACT_ATOMS: atom_id res chain seq x y z
N MET A 1 13.27 -10.44 -6.88
CA MET A 1 12.49 -10.84 -5.68
C MET A 1 11.19 -10.04 -5.60
N LEU A 2 11.17 -8.70 -5.81
CA LEU A 2 9.92 -7.92 -5.84
C LEU A 2 8.94 -8.26 -6.99
N ARG A 3 9.44 -8.79 -8.12
CA ARG A 3 8.59 -9.22 -9.26
C ARG A 3 7.56 -10.30 -8.88
N GLU A 4 7.81 -11.07 -7.82
CA GLU A 4 6.89 -12.13 -7.36
C GLU A 4 5.83 -11.62 -6.38
N GLU A 5 6.08 -10.46 -5.76
CA GLU A 5 5.18 -9.78 -4.80
C GLU A 5 4.18 -8.89 -5.52
N LEU A 6 4.52 -8.41 -6.72
CA LEU A 6 3.58 -7.78 -7.63
C LEU A 6 2.64 -8.87 -8.16
N LYS A 7 1.49 -9.05 -7.50
CA LYS A 7 0.41 -9.92 -7.95
C LYS A 7 -0.84 -9.09 -8.26
N PRO A 8 -1.75 -9.60 -9.09
CA PRO A 8 -3.07 -9.00 -9.23
C PRO A 8 -3.72 -8.80 -7.85
N ASN A 9 -4.32 -7.64 -7.63
CA ASN A 9 -4.91 -7.13 -6.38
C ASN A 9 -3.93 -6.65 -5.30
N ALA A 10 -2.62 -6.79 -5.48
CA ALA A 10 -1.66 -6.16 -4.55
C ALA A 10 -1.77 -4.64 -4.65
N VAL A 11 -1.66 -3.95 -3.51
CA VAL A 11 -1.56 -2.48 -3.47
C VAL A 11 -0.08 -2.12 -3.48
N ILE A 12 0.30 -1.26 -4.41
CA ILE A 12 1.66 -0.77 -4.56
C ILE A 12 1.74 0.71 -4.20
N GLU A 13 2.81 1.06 -3.50
CA GLU A 13 3.16 2.43 -3.16
C GLU A 13 4.58 2.72 -3.65
N GLY A 14 4.81 3.94 -4.12
CA GLY A 14 6.12 4.34 -4.59
C GLY A 14 6.15 5.75 -5.14
N PRO A 15 7.35 6.30 -5.39
CA PRO A 15 7.53 7.69 -5.83
C PRO A 15 6.92 7.97 -7.22
N PHE A 16 6.61 6.93 -7.98
CA PHE A 16 6.03 7.03 -9.31
C PHE A 16 4.50 7.21 -9.29
N PHE A 17 3.86 6.99 -8.14
CA PHE A 17 2.42 7.10 -7.99
C PHE A 17 2.07 8.18 -6.96
N PRO A 18 1.13 9.09 -7.28
CA PRO A 18 0.67 10.10 -6.32
C PRO A 18 -0.22 9.52 -5.22
N GLU A 19 -0.69 8.28 -5.38
CA GLU A 19 -1.54 7.56 -4.45
C GLU A 19 -1.23 6.05 -4.46
N PRO A 20 -1.70 5.28 -3.48
CA PRO A 20 -1.62 3.82 -3.51
C PRO A 20 -2.41 3.27 -4.70
N VAL A 21 -1.78 2.38 -5.48
CA VAL A 21 -2.37 1.82 -6.70
C VAL A 21 -2.57 0.32 -6.54
N GLN A 22 -3.79 -0.16 -6.75
CA GLN A 22 -4.09 -1.58 -6.81
C GLN A 22 -3.72 -2.14 -8.19
N VAL A 23 -2.92 -3.19 -8.23
CA VAL A 23 -2.52 -3.86 -9.49
C VAL A 23 -3.70 -4.62 -10.08
N VAL A 24 -4.10 -4.27 -11.30
CA VAL A 24 -5.16 -4.97 -12.05
C VAL A 24 -4.56 -6.02 -12.97
N VAL A 25 -3.58 -5.63 -13.78
CA VAL A 25 -2.86 -6.56 -14.65
C VAL A 25 -1.40 -6.13 -14.83
N MET A 26 -0.53 -7.11 -15.05
CA MET A 26 0.85 -6.87 -15.46
C MET A 26 1.10 -7.59 -16.79
N VAL A 27 1.64 -6.86 -17.75
CA VAL A 27 1.97 -7.37 -19.07
C VAL A 27 3.48 -7.28 -19.27
N PRO A 28 4.19 -8.41 -19.40
CA PRO A 28 5.62 -8.40 -19.67
C PRO A 28 5.90 -7.85 -21.07
N LEU A 29 6.76 -6.84 -21.17
CA LEU A 29 7.22 -6.19 -22.39
C LEU A 29 8.74 -6.35 -22.49
N GLY A 30 9.20 -7.57 -22.80
CA GLY A 30 10.63 -7.88 -22.89
C GLY A 30 11.36 -7.64 -21.57
N GLY A 31 12.21 -6.60 -21.52
CA GLY A 31 12.96 -6.20 -20.31
C GLY A 31 12.21 -5.27 -19.36
N ALA A 32 10.95 -4.92 -19.66
CA ALA A 32 10.10 -4.06 -18.84
C ALA A 32 8.74 -4.73 -18.57
N ILE A 33 7.99 -4.22 -17.60
CA ILE A 33 6.64 -4.68 -17.28
C ILE A 33 5.70 -3.49 -17.40
N LYS A 34 4.66 -3.61 -18.23
CA LYS A 34 3.54 -2.69 -18.20
C LYS A 34 2.62 -3.07 -17.05
N LEU A 35 2.46 -2.17 -16.11
CA LEU A 35 1.53 -2.33 -14.99
C LEU A 35 0.27 -1.54 -15.31
N VAL A 36 -0.88 -2.17 -15.19
CA VAL A 36 -2.19 -1.50 -15.20
C VAL A 36 -2.72 -1.61 -13.80
N GLY A 37 -2.97 -0.47 -13.17
CA GLY A 37 -3.48 -0.41 -11.83
C GLY A 37 -4.54 0.67 -11.66
N LYS A 38 -5.24 0.62 -10.54
CA LYS A 38 -6.31 1.55 -10.17
C LYS A 38 -5.93 2.24 -8.86
N GLY A 39 -5.95 3.56 -8.83
CA GLY A 39 -5.76 4.33 -7.60
C GLY A 39 -6.84 4.02 -6.58
N GLU A 40 -6.45 3.71 -5.34
CA GLU A 40 -7.37 3.38 -4.25
C GLU A 40 -8.24 4.58 -3.84
N LYS A 41 -7.72 5.80 -3.93
CA LYS A 41 -8.42 7.00 -3.47
C LYS A 41 -9.22 7.66 -4.58
N THR A 42 -8.63 7.82 -5.76
CA THR A 42 -9.26 8.55 -6.86
C THR A 42 -9.99 7.64 -7.85
N ASN A 43 -9.80 6.32 -7.77
CA ASN A 43 -10.24 5.36 -8.78
C ASN A 43 -9.67 5.61 -10.20
N GLN A 44 -8.63 6.45 -10.32
CA GLN A 44 -7.96 6.71 -11.59
C GLN A 44 -7.19 5.46 -12.06
N SER A 45 -7.23 5.19 -13.37
CA SER A 45 -6.41 4.13 -13.96
C SER A 45 -5.01 4.65 -14.26
N TYR A 46 -4.00 3.88 -13.87
CA TYR A 46 -2.60 4.12 -14.16
C TYR A 46 -2.04 2.98 -15.02
N ASP A 47 -1.40 3.29 -16.14
CA ASP A 47 -0.83 2.29 -17.04
C ASP A 47 0.69 2.47 -17.35
N PRO A 48 1.55 2.68 -16.33
CA PRO A 48 2.98 2.90 -16.56
C PRO A 48 3.71 1.65 -17.06
N VAL A 49 4.77 1.88 -17.83
CA VAL A 49 5.77 0.86 -18.18
C VAL A 49 6.96 1.03 -17.25
N LEU A 50 7.25 0.01 -16.45
CA LEU A 50 8.28 0.03 -15.41
C LEU A 50 9.42 -0.90 -15.80
N THR A 51 10.66 -0.41 -15.66
CA THR A 51 11.87 -1.24 -15.73
C THR A 51 12.21 -1.85 -14.37
N ASP A 52 13.13 -2.81 -14.33
CA ASP A 52 13.53 -3.46 -13.07
C ASP A 52 14.06 -2.48 -12.01
N ASP A 53 14.80 -1.47 -12.44
CA ASP A 53 15.32 -0.43 -11.54
C ASP A 53 14.19 0.41 -10.93
N GLN A 54 13.09 0.61 -11.67
CA GLN A 54 11.91 1.34 -11.19
C GLN A 54 10.99 0.47 -10.33
N ILE A 55 11.08 -0.86 -10.47
CA ILE A 55 10.38 -1.83 -9.62
C ILE A 55 11.07 -1.90 -8.26
N SER A 56 12.41 -1.88 -8.19
CA SER A 56 13.16 -2.01 -6.93
C SER A 56 12.74 -1.09 -5.77
N PRO A 57 12.37 0.20 -5.97
CA PRO A 57 11.94 1.09 -4.90
C PRO A 57 10.44 0.97 -4.55
N LEU A 58 9.65 0.14 -5.24
CA LEU A 58 8.23 -0.01 -4.94
C LEU A 58 8.06 -0.85 -3.67
N ALA A 59 7.11 -0.43 -2.84
CA ALA A 59 6.64 -1.23 -1.72
C ALA A 59 5.29 -1.86 -2.10
N ALA A 60 5.20 -3.18 -2.01
CA ALA A 60 3.92 -3.88 -2.13
C ALA A 60 3.36 -4.13 -0.72
N SER A 61 2.07 -3.89 -0.55
CA SER A 61 1.36 -4.33 0.65
C SER A 61 1.40 -5.87 0.71
N PRO A 62 1.71 -6.45 1.88
CA PRO A 62 1.79 -7.90 2.01
C PRO A 62 0.43 -8.57 1.73
N GLU A 63 0.44 -9.75 1.11
CA GLU A 63 -0.80 -10.52 0.80
C GLU A 63 -1.62 -10.88 2.04
N THR A 64 -0.99 -10.90 3.20
CA THR A 64 -1.65 -11.08 4.49
C THR A 64 -1.13 -9.99 5.39
N GLU A 65 -2.00 -9.10 5.88
CA GLU A 65 -1.55 -8.13 6.86
C GLU A 65 -1.02 -8.87 8.09
N PRO A 66 0.21 -8.56 8.53
CA PRO A 66 0.72 -9.12 9.75
C PRO A 66 -0.04 -8.46 10.91
N TYR A 67 -1.16 -9.05 11.32
CA TYR A 67 -1.87 -8.69 12.56
C TYR A 67 -1.09 -9.11 13.82
N GLY A 68 0.24 -9.07 13.78
CA GLY A 68 1.16 -9.49 14.83
C GLY A 68 1.60 -8.37 15.78
N GLY A 69 0.86 -7.25 15.79
CA GLY A 69 1.12 -6.15 16.72
C GLY A 69 0.90 -6.54 18.18
N ASP A 70 1.50 -5.80 19.11
CA ASP A 70 1.33 -6.03 20.55
C ASP A 70 -0.07 -5.55 21.00
N PRO A 71 -0.97 -6.46 21.45
CA PRO A 71 -2.32 -6.09 21.85
C PRO A 71 -2.36 -5.18 23.08
N ALA A 72 -1.38 -5.26 23.98
CA ALA A 72 -1.31 -4.41 25.16
C ALA A 72 -1.00 -2.96 24.76
N ARG A 73 -0.05 -2.77 23.84
CA ARG A 73 0.26 -1.43 23.28
C ARG A 73 -0.91 -0.86 22.50
N PHE A 74 -1.57 -1.67 21.68
CA PHE A 74 -2.76 -1.24 20.95
C PHE A 74 -3.85 -0.74 21.91
N ARG A 75 -4.17 -1.52 22.95
CA ARG A 75 -5.14 -1.12 23.98
C ARG A 75 -4.78 0.20 24.65
N LEU A 76 -3.51 0.39 25.03
CA LEU A 76 -3.05 1.62 25.67
C LEU A 76 -3.19 2.83 24.73
N GLY A 77 -2.83 2.68 23.45
CA GLY A 77 -2.96 3.74 22.44
C GLY A 77 -4.41 4.20 22.27
N ILE A 78 -5.34 3.24 22.11
CA ILE A 78 -6.78 3.54 22.02
C ILE A 78 -7.30 4.18 23.30
N GLY A 79 -6.88 3.67 24.47
CA GLY A 79 -7.26 4.22 25.77
C GLY A 79 -6.81 5.68 25.96
N ALA A 80 -5.58 5.99 25.56
CA ALA A 80 -5.04 7.34 25.61
C ALA A 80 -5.81 8.30 24.68
N GLN A 81 -6.11 7.89 23.45
CA GLN A 81 -6.93 8.70 22.53
C GLN A 81 -8.33 8.96 23.09
N ARG A 82 -8.98 7.93 23.63
CA ARG A 82 -10.31 8.08 24.24
C ARG A 82 -10.29 9.04 25.42
N LEU A 83 -9.28 8.95 26.30
CA LEU A 83 -9.14 9.88 27.42
C LEU A 83 -8.86 11.32 26.95
N GLY A 84 -8.02 11.49 25.93
CA GLY A 84 -7.78 12.80 25.32
C GLY A 84 -9.05 13.44 24.75
N LEU A 85 -9.86 12.65 24.04
CA LEU A 85 -11.18 13.10 23.56
C LEU A 85 -12.12 13.43 24.72
N ALA A 86 -12.19 12.59 25.75
CA ALA A 86 -13.04 12.86 26.91
C ALA A 86 -12.66 14.17 27.61
N TYR A 87 -11.36 14.42 27.79
CA TYR A 87 -10.82 15.64 28.38
C TYR A 87 -11.14 16.89 27.52
N GLU A 88 -11.19 16.77 26.20
CA GLU A 88 -11.57 17.87 25.31
C GLU A 88 -13.03 18.32 25.53
N TYR A 89 -13.92 17.42 25.95
CA TYR A 89 -15.33 17.72 26.21
C TYR A 89 -15.64 18.00 27.70
N ASP A 90 -14.92 17.39 28.65
CA ASP A 90 -15.09 17.56 30.11
C ASP A 90 -13.74 17.33 30.84
N PRO A 91 -12.93 18.38 31.07
CA PRO A 91 -11.54 18.29 31.55
C PRO A 91 -11.37 17.96 33.04
#